data_AF-A0A134CIW7-F1
#
_entry.id   AF-A0A134CIW7-F1
#
_cell.length_a   1.000
_cell.length_b   1.000
_cell.length_c   1.000
_cell.angle_alpha   90.00
_cell.angle_beta   90.00
_cell.angle_gamma   90.00
#
_symmetry.space_group_name_H-M   'P 1'
#
loop_
_entity.id
_entity.type
_entity.pdbx_description
1 polymer ?
#
loop_
_entity_poly.entity_id
_entity_poly.type
_entity_poly.pdbx_seq_one_letter_code
_entity_poly.pdbx_strand_id
1 'polypeptide(L)'
;MNRIFKTVWSRTKNMYVVVSEIANSCGKSKGRHVIDIKAAFAAVLILTSSVPFGIHAALTPDQQAVYDAVMQQLAQENGKKDIHFFSSNGSDSGINYDNQGARAGYTTAVGPDAMATEENSQAFGYRARAIGHSSIVFGVESTASGARDIAIGYGSHAVGSDNTNTSWNDTIAIGWN
;
A
#
# COMPACT_ATOMS: atom_id res chain seq x y z
N MET A 1 -57.52 -23.87 -55.72
CA MET A 1 -56.52 -24.63 -54.92
C MET A 1 -55.27 -23.79 -54.84
N ASN A 2 -54.91 -23.26 -53.67
CA ASN A 2 -53.72 -22.42 -53.50
C ASN A 2 -52.71 -23.19 -52.63
N ARG A 3 -51.53 -23.48 -53.18
CA ARG A 3 -50.48 -24.27 -52.52
C ARG A 3 -49.27 -23.37 -52.27
N ILE A 4 -49.30 -22.59 -51.20
CA ILE A 4 -48.15 -21.78 -50.81
C ILE A 4 -47.29 -22.62 -49.86
N PHE A 5 -46.03 -22.83 -50.24
CA PHE A 5 -45.05 -23.62 -49.50
C PHE A 5 -43.80 -22.80 -49.21
N LYS A 6 -43.13 -23.07 -48.09
CA LYS A 6 -41.85 -22.46 -47.73
C LYS A 6 -40.77 -23.51 -47.47
N THR A 7 -39.52 -23.16 -47.73
CA THR A 7 -38.37 -24.05 -47.55
C THR A 7 -37.67 -23.75 -46.23
N VAL A 8 -37.48 -24.77 -45.39
CA VAL A 8 -36.82 -24.65 -44.07
C VAL A 8 -35.66 -25.63 -43.96
N TRP A 9 -34.55 -25.20 -43.34
CA TRP A 9 -33.40 -26.05 -43.06
C TRP A 9 -33.68 -27.01 -41.90
N SER A 10 -33.57 -28.33 -42.12
CA SER A 10 -33.71 -29.34 -41.07
C SER A 10 -32.34 -29.79 -40.55
N ARG A 11 -32.08 -29.58 -39.26
CA ARG A 11 -30.80 -30.00 -38.63
C ARG A 11 -30.64 -31.50 -38.49
N THR A 12 -31.73 -32.26 -38.38
CA THR A 12 -31.67 -33.72 -38.21
C THR A 12 -31.44 -34.45 -39.52
N LYS A 13 -31.92 -33.89 -40.64
CA LYS A 13 -31.72 -34.45 -41.99
C LYS A 13 -30.60 -33.75 -42.78
N ASN A 14 -30.04 -32.69 -42.22
CA ASN A 14 -28.99 -31.86 -42.80
C ASN A 14 -29.27 -31.41 -44.25
N MET A 15 -30.53 -31.06 -44.53
CA MET A 15 -31.00 -30.65 -45.86
C MET A 15 -32.22 -29.72 -45.73
N TYR A 16 -32.49 -28.94 -46.78
CA TYR A 16 -33.69 -28.11 -46.91
C TYR A 16 -34.93 -28.97 -47.24
N VAL A 17 -36.02 -28.74 -46.49
CA VAL A 17 -37.29 -29.45 -46.67
C VAL A 17 -38.40 -28.43 -46.92
N VAL A 18 -39.30 -28.75 -47.85
CA VAL A 18 -40.46 -27.92 -48.19
C VAL A 18 -41.62 -28.24 -47.25
N VAL A 19 -42.17 -27.22 -46.60
CA VAL A 19 -43.28 -27.33 -45.64
C VAL A 19 -44.40 -26.35 -45.99
N SER A 20 -45.62 -26.63 -45.54
CA SER A 20 -46.74 -25.68 -45.63
C SER A 20 -46.44 -24.43 -44.78
N GLU A 21 -46.82 -23.23 -45.25
CA GLU A 21 -46.49 -21.95 -44.61
C GLU A 21 -46.88 -21.82 -43.13
N ILE A 22 -47.86 -22.61 -42.68
CA ILE A 22 -48.40 -22.58 -41.31
C ILE A 22 -47.43 -23.21 -40.28
N ALA A 23 -46.36 -23.90 -40.71
CA ALA A 23 -45.39 -24.48 -39.78
C ALA A 23 -44.38 -23.41 -39.28
N ASN A 24 -44.40 -23.06 -37.99
CA ASN A 24 -43.47 -22.07 -37.41
C ASN A 24 -42.01 -22.58 -37.43
N SER A 25 -41.08 -21.77 -37.94
CA SER A 25 -39.65 -22.06 -37.82
C SER A 25 -39.21 -21.81 -36.37
N CYS A 26 -38.68 -22.83 -35.71
CA CYS A 26 -38.16 -22.70 -34.34
C CYS A 26 -37.01 -21.69 -34.34
N GLY A 27 -37.27 -20.51 -33.76
CA GLY A 27 -36.33 -19.40 -33.69
C GLY A 27 -35.06 -19.76 -32.92
N LYS A 28 -33.92 -19.20 -33.37
CA LYS A 28 -32.60 -19.39 -32.76
C LYS A 28 -32.63 -18.92 -31.29
N SER A 29 -32.26 -19.78 -30.34
CA SER A 29 -31.97 -19.35 -28.97
C SER A 29 -30.72 -18.45 -28.99
N LYS A 30 -30.83 -17.24 -28.46
CA LYS A 30 -29.68 -16.35 -28.29
C LYS A 30 -28.78 -16.93 -27.19
N GLY A 31 -27.54 -17.26 -27.55
CA GLY A 31 -26.52 -17.71 -26.60
C GLY A 31 -26.24 -16.64 -25.56
N ARG A 32 -26.26 -17.02 -24.28
CA ARG A 32 -25.83 -16.19 -23.17
C ARG A 32 -24.30 -16.10 -23.23
N HIS A 33 -23.78 -14.97 -23.70
CA HIS A 33 -22.36 -14.65 -23.52
C HIS A 33 -22.11 -14.50 -22.01
N VAL A 34 -21.36 -15.42 -21.41
CA VAL A 34 -20.77 -15.22 -20.09
C VAL A 34 -19.58 -14.30 -20.33
N ILE A 35 -19.75 -13.02 -20.01
CA ILE A 35 -18.67 -12.03 -20.07
C ILE A 35 -17.77 -12.31 -18.86
N ASP A 36 -16.48 -12.56 -19.10
CA ASP A 36 -15.47 -12.75 -18.04
C ASP A 36 -15.47 -11.53 -17.09
N ILE A 37 -15.94 -11.77 -15.86
CA ILE A 37 -16.16 -10.76 -14.80
C ILE A 37 -14.87 -10.01 -14.41
N LYS A 38 -13.69 -10.51 -14.80
CA LYS A 38 -12.39 -9.92 -14.45
C LYS A 38 -12.05 -8.62 -15.19
N ALA A 39 -12.56 -8.40 -16.41
CA ALA A 39 -12.25 -7.20 -17.20
C ALA A 39 -13.24 -6.03 -16.96
N ALA A 40 -14.46 -6.32 -16.51
CA ALA A 40 -15.51 -5.31 -16.36
C ALA A 40 -15.29 -4.37 -15.16
N PHE A 41 -14.65 -4.84 -14.08
CA PHE A 41 -14.36 -4.00 -12.91
C PHE A 41 -13.35 -2.88 -13.18
N ALA A 42 -12.38 -3.12 -14.06
CA ALA A 42 -11.37 -2.11 -14.40
C ALA A 42 -11.94 -0.95 -15.25
N ALA A 43 -12.94 -1.22 -16.09
CA ALA A 43 -13.52 -0.21 -16.97
C ALA A 43 -14.54 0.72 -16.28
N VAL A 44 -15.20 0.25 -15.21
CA VAL A 44 -16.19 1.06 -14.46
C VAL A 44 -15.50 2.10 -13.56
N LEU A 45 -14.29 1.83 -13.08
CA LEU A 45 -13.56 2.75 -12.20
C LEU A 45 -13.00 3.98 -12.96
N ILE A 46 -12.70 3.85 -14.26
CA ILE A 46 -12.05 4.91 -15.06
C ILE A 46 -13.06 5.95 -15.60
N LEU A 47 -14.36 5.67 -15.57
CA LEU A 47 -15.39 6.58 -16.10
C LEU A 47 -15.92 7.62 -15.10
N THR A 48 -15.47 7.62 -13.84
CA THR A 48 -15.99 8.55 -12.81
C THR A 48 -15.00 9.63 -12.37
N SER A 49 -13.75 9.58 -12.82
CA SER A 49 -12.70 10.54 -12.39
C SER A 49 -12.75 11.90 -13.10
N SER A 50 -13.84 12.23 -13.79
CA SER A 50 -14.02 13.50 -14.50
C SER A 50 -15.40 14.12 -14.25
N VAL A 51 -15.82 14.17 -12.98
CA VAL A 51 -16.91 15.06 -12.55
C VAL A 51 -16.38 16.05 -11.51
N PRO A 52 -16.43 17.36 -11.77
CA PRO A 52 -16.01 18.38 -10.81
C PRO A 52 -16.90 18.33 -9.55
N PHE A 53 -16.26 18.45 -8.40
CA PHE A 53 -16.79 18.71 -7.05
C PHE A 53 -18.29 19.01 -6.98
N GLY A 54 -19.08 18.10 -6.37
CA GLY A 54 -20.28 18.53 -5.64
C GLY A 54 -21.49 17.61 -5.60
N ILE A 55 -21.64 16.60 -6.46
CA ILE A 55 -22.82 15.71 -6.41
C ILE A 55 -22.41 14.28 -6.74
N HIS A 56 -21.94 13.54 -5.73
CA HIS A 56 -21.91 12.09 -5.83
C HIS A 56 -23.33 11.58 -5.60
N ALA A 57 -23.87 10.80 -6.53
CA ALA A 57 -25.04 9.99 -6.23
C ALA A 57 -24.71 9.12 -5.01
N ALA A 58 -25.59 9.09 -4.01
CA ALA A 58 -25.42 8.23 -2.84
C ALA A 58 -25.14 6.80 -3.34
N LEU A 59 -24.07 6.19 -2.82
CA LEU A 59 -23.72 4.81 -3.18
C LEU A 59 -24.95 3.94 -2.94
N THR A 60 -25.25 3.04 -3.88
CA THR A 60 -26.24 2.00 -3.59
C THR A 60 -25.77 1.19 -2.38
N PRO A 61 -26.67 0.58 -1.59
CA PRO A 61 -26.28 -0.23 -0.44
C PRO A 61 -25.20 -1.28 -0.77
N ASP A 62 -25.28 -1.86 -1.97
CA ASP A 62 -24.30 -2.84 -2.46
C ASP A 62 -22.93 -2.20 -2.75
N GLN A 63 -22.90 -0.99 -3.30
CA GLN A 63 -21.65 -0.24 -3.54
C GLN A 63 -20.99 0.18 -2.24
N GLN A 64 -21.78 0.61 -1.25
CA GLN A 64 -21.27 0.96 0.07
C GLN A 64 -20.67 -0.26 0.79
N ALA A 65 -21.34 -1.41 0.72
CA ALA A 65 -20.83 -2.65 1.31
C ALA A 65 -19.50 -3.10 0.69
N VAL A 66 -19.35 -2.96 -0.63
CA VAL A 66 -18.08 -3.23 -1.32
C VAL A 66 -17.00 -2.24 -0.90
N TYR A 67 -17.33 -0.95 -0.80
CA TYR A 67 -16.40 0.08 -0.34
C TYR A 67 -15.91 -0.21 1.09
N ASP A 68 -16.83 -0.47 2.02
CA ASP A 68 -16.51 -0.77 3.42
C ASP A 68 -15.66 -2.04 3.53
N ALA A 69 -15.98 -3.08 2.75
CA ALA A 69 -15.21 -4.33 2.72
C ALA A 69 -13.78 -4.13 2.21
N VAL A 70 -13.60 -3.33 1.15
CA VAL A 70 -12.27 -3.00 0.62
C VAL A 70 -11.48 -2.17 1.64
N MET A 71 -12.11 -1.17 2.25
CA MET A 71 -11.46 -0.35 3.28
C MET A 71 -11.08 -1.17 4.53
N GLN A 72 -11.92 -2.13 4.94
CA GLN A 72 -11.60 -3.07 6.03
C GLN A 72 -10.44 -3.99 5.66
N GLN A 73 -10.39 -4.50 4.42
CA GLN A 73 -9.27 -5.33 3.97
C GLN A 73 -7.95 -4.55 3.94
N LEU A 74 -7.96 -3.30 3.46
CA LEU A 74 -6.80 -2.42 3.48
C LEU A 74 -6.37 -2.06 4.91
N ALA A 75 -7.32 -1.85 5.82
CA ALA A 75 -7.02 -1.60 7.23
C ALA A 75 -6.39 -2.83 7.93
N GLN A 76 -6.82 -4.05 7.54
CA GLN A 76 -6.23 -5.30 8.03
C GLN A 76 -4.81 -5.51 7.48
N GLU A 77 -4.56 -5.19 6.21
CA GLU A 77 -3.23 -5.28 5.58
C GLU A 77 -2.23 -4.23 6.11
N ASN A 78 -2.72 -3.03 6.47
CA ASN A 78 -1.88 -1.95 6.97
C ASN A 78 -1.65 -1.98 8.49
N GLY A 79 -2.46 -2.71 9.26
CA GLY A 79 -2.47 -2.64 10.73
C GLY A 79 -1.72 -3.74 11.48
N LYS A 80 -1.38 -4.86 10.84
CA LYS A 80 -0.64 -5.96 11.49
C LYS A 80 0.03 -6.86 10.46
N LYS A 81 1.09 -6.33 9.86
CA LYS A 81 2.02 -7.15 9.08
C LYS A 81 2.64 -8.21 10.01
N ASP A 82 2.73 -9.45 9.54
CA ASP A 82 3.35 -10.61 10.20
C ASP A 82 4.86 -10.42 10.45
N ILE A 83 5.27 -9.37 11.14
CA ILE A 83 6.64 -9.22 11.60
C ILE A 83 6.74 -10.03 12.90
N HIS A 84 7.06 -11.32 12.76
CA HIS A 84 7.37 -12.14 13.92
C HIS A 84 8.61 -11.57 14.63
N PHE A 85 8.53 -11.44 15.96
CA PHE A 85 9.63 -11.01 16.85
C PHE A 85 10.03 -9.52 16.81
N PHE A 86 9.29 -8.66 16.11
CA PHE A 86 9.46 -7.21 16.21
C PHE A 86 8.23 -6.57 16.87
N SER A 87 8.43 -5.90 18.01
CA SER A 87 7.37 -5.21 18.73
C SER A 87 7.90 -3.88 19.24
N SER A 88 7.24 -2.79 18.89
CA SER A 88 7.42 -1.47 19.50
C SER A 88 6.18 -1.14 20.32
N ASN A 89 6.38 -0.64 21.54
CA ASN A 89 5.31 -0.12 22.37
C ASN A 89 5.61 1.35 22.66
N GLY A 90 4.85 2.23 22.03
CA GLY A 90 5.00 3.67 22.18
C GLY A 90 3.65 4.35 22.01
N SER A 91 3.34 5.27 22.92
CA SER A 91 2.10 6.04 22.92
C SER A 91 2.24 7.37 22.17
N ASP A 92 3.48 7.78 21.90
CA ASP A 92 3.82 9.11 21.41
C ASP A 92 3.69 9.17 19.88
N SER A 93 2.91 10.14 19.39
CA SER A 93 2.86 10.54 17.97
C SER A 93 4.05 11.42 17.58
N GLY A 94 5.26 11.04 18.03
CA GLY A 94 6.51 11.75 17.75
C GLY A 94 6.96 11.61 16.29
N ILE A 95 8.16 12.11 15.98
CA ILE A 95 8.69 12.20 14.61
C ILE A 95 8.66 10.83 13.90
N ASN A 96 9.00 9.75 14.60
CA ASN A 96 9.08 8.42 13.99
C ASN A 96 7.77 7.61 14.02
N TYR A 97 6.65 8.20 14.44
CA TYR A 97 5.35 7.50 14.47
C TYR A 97 4.90 7.10 13.06
N ASP A 98 4.97 8.04 12.11
CA ASP A 98 4.70 7.80 10.69
C ASP A 98 6.00 7.45 9.92
N ASN A 99 6.99 6.85 10.61
CA ASN A 99 8.30 6.47 10.06
C ASN A 99 9.10 7.65 9.44
N GLN A 100 8.97 8.87 10.00
CA GLN A 100 9.69 10.08 9.54
C GLN A 100 11.00 10.31 10.31
N GLY A 101 11.45 9.34 11.11
CA GLY A 101 12.68 9.43 11.91
C GLY A 101 13.96 9.22 11.10
N ALA A 102 13.90 8.39 10.05
CA ALA A 102 15.02 8.12 9.13
C ALA A 102 14.99 9.14 7.97
N ARG A 103 15.80 10.21 8.05
CA ARG A 103 15.65 11.39 7.17
C ARG A 103 16.63 11.46 6.00
N ALA A 104 17.71 10.70 6.03
CA ALA A 104 18.74 10.69 4.98
C ALA A 104 18.94 9.28 4.37
N GLY A 105 19.80 9.21 3.36
CA GLY A 105 20.16 7.95 2.69
C GLY A 105 20.78 6.95 3.67
N TYR A 106 20.39 5.68 3.53
CA TYR A 106 20.94 4.57 4.32
C TYR A 106 20.81 4.73 5.85
N THR A 107 19.77 5.43 6.31
CA THR A 107 19.52 5.64 7.73
C THR A 107 18.58 4.61 8.33
N THR A 108 18.59 4.47 9.65
CA THR A 108 17.65 3.63 10.40
C THR A 108 17.24 4.35 11.68
N ALA A 109 15.94 4.46 11.94
CA ALA A 109 15.39 5.03 13.17
C ALA A 109 14.37 4.06 13.77
N VAL A 110 14.66 3.53 14.96
CA VAL A 110 13.81 2.55 15.65
C VAL A 110 13.49 3.05 17.05
N GLY A 111 12.20 3.23 17.32
CA GLY A 111 11.69 3.69 18.61
C GLY A 111 10.84 4.96 18.48
N PRO A 112 10.02 5.29 19.50
CA PRO A 112 9.19 6.48 19.45
C PRO A 112 10.08 7.72 19.46
N ASP A 113 9.81 8.65 18.54
CA ASP A 113 10.57 9.90 18.36
C ASP A 113 12.08 9.72 18.07
N ALA A 114 12.52 8.51 17.68
CA ALA A 114 13.89 8.26 17.23
C ALA A 114 14.20 9.01 15.92
N MET A 115 15.43 9.49 15.76
CA MET A 115 15.82 10.33 14.64
C MET A 115 17.25 10.04 14.18
N ALA A 116 17.40 9.77 12.89
CA ALA A 116 18.67 9.59 12.18
C ALA A 116 18.69 10.59 11.02
N THR A 117 19.48 11.67 11.14
CA THR A 117 19.35 12.84 10.24
C THR A 117 20.33 12.89 9.09
N GLU A 118 21.50 12.27 9.22
CA GLU A 118 22.58 12.33 8.23
C GLU A 118 22.84 10.97 7.58
N GLU A 119 23.52 10.96 6.43
CA GLU A 119 23.80 9.72 5.68
C GLU A 119 24.48 8.66 6.56
N ASN A 120 24.05 7.40 6.41
CA ASN A 120 24.53 6.24 7.16
C ASN A 120 24.30 6.27 8.69
N SER A 121 23.55 7.25 9.21
CA SER A 121 23.28 7.35 10.64
C SER A 121 22.21 6.37 11.13
N GLN A 122 22.34 5.90 12.38
CA GLN A 122 21.48 4.87 12.95
C GLN A 122 21.06 5.22 14.37
N ALA A 123 19.76 5.27 14.65
CA ALA A 123 19.20 5.64 15.95
C ALA A 123 18.25 4.56 16.48
N PHE A 124 18.54 4.05 17.68
CA PHE A 124 17.77 3.01 18.35
C PHE A 124 17.43 3.43 19.79
N GLY A 125 16.14 3.62 20.08
CA GLY A 125 15.61 3.96 21.41
C GLY A 125 14.60 5.10 21.41
N TYR A 126 13.97 5.34 22.57
CA TYR A 126 13.04 6.46 22.75
C TYR A 126 13.80 7.79 22.66
N ARG A 127 13.43 8.66 21.72
CA ARG A 127 14.10 9.97 21.49
C ARG A 127 15.61 9.85 21.22
N ALA A 128 16.07 8.74 20.66
CA ALA A 128 17.47 8.57 20.23
C ALA A 128 17.77 9.47 19.01
N ARG A 129 18.90 10.20 19.02
CA ARG A 129 19.24 11.19 17.97
C ARG A 129 20.63 10.95 17.38
N ALA A 130 20.70 10.25 16.26
CA ALA A 130 21.91 10.09 15.46
C ALA A 130 22.01 11.24 14.46
N ILE A 131 22.71 12.31 14.84
CA ILE A 131 22.73 13.57 14.09
C ILE A 131 23.94 13.66 13.17
N GLY A 132 25.07 13.07 13.54
CA GLY A 132 26.27 13.11 12.70
C GLY A 132 26.28 12.09 11.56
N HIS A 133 27.04 12.36 10.50
CA HIS A 133 27.26 11.43 9.39
C HIS A 133 27.86 10.11 9.88
N SER A 134 27.30 8.96 9.47
CA SER A 134 27.69 7.63 9.96
C SER A 134 27.66 7.46 11.48
N SER A 135 26.90 8.28 12.22
CA SER A 135 26.79 8.16 13.67
C SER A 135 25.84 7.03 14.08
N ILE A 136 26.07 6.47 15.27
CA ILE A 136 25.30 5.35 15.81
C ILE A 136 24.83 5.70 17.23
N VAL A 137 23.54 5.52 17.49
CA VAL A 137 22.95 5.79 18.79
C VAL A 137 22.15 4.59 19.26
N PHE A 138 22.48 4.08 20.44
CA PHE A 138 21.74 3.04 21.15
C PHE A 138 21.42 3.50 22.57
N GLY A 139 20.23 4.05 22.78
CA GLY A 139 19.87 4.58 24.09
C GLY A 139 18.58 5.40 24.10
N VAL A 140 18.07 5.64 25.30
CA VAL A 140 16.92 6.52 25.52
C VAL A 140 17.45 7.94 25.72
N GLU A 141 16.90 8.92 25.00
CA GLU A 141 17.30 10.33 25.06
C GLU A 141 18.79 10.58 24.75
N SER A 142 19.48 9.61 24.14
CA SER A 142 20.88 9.71 23.76
C SER A 142 21.06 10.43 22.44
N THR A 143 22.20 11.09 22.26
CA THR A 143 22.53 11.83 21.02
C THR A 143 23.99 11.62 20.62
N ALA A 144 24.22 11.38 19.34
CA ALA A 144 25.54 11.41 18.72
C ALA A 144 25.56 12.54 17.68
N SER A 145 26.28 13.62 17.99
CA SER A 145 26.28 14.84 17.19
C SER A 145 27.39 14.87 16.13
N GLY A 146 28.55 14.27 16.43
CA GLY A 146 29.70 14.26 15.53
C GLY A 146 29.65 13.15 14.48
N ALA A 147 30.42 13.32 13.41
CA ALA A 147 30.56 12.29 12.38
C ALA A 147 31.25 11.03 12.95
N ARG A 148 30.69 9.86 12.65
CA ARG A 148 31.13 8.53 13.14
C ARG A 148 31.08 8.36 14.66
N ASP A 149 30.38 9.25 15.37
CA ASP A 149 30.20 9.12 16.80
C ASP A 149 29.31 7.95 17.18
N ILE A 150 29.55 7.40 18.37
CA ILE A 150 28.75 6.33 18.95
C ILE A 150 28.27 6.77 20.34
N ALA A 151 26.96 6.83 20.55
CA ALA A 151 26.37 7.13 21.86
C ALA A 151 25.55 5.94 22.37
N ILE A 152 25.92 5.39 23.53
CA ILE A 152 25.29 4.21 24.12
C ILE A 152 24.87 4.50 25.57
N GLY A 153 23.60 4.29 25.89
CA GLY A 153 23.05 4.45 27.24
C GLY A 153 22.00 5.56 27.37
N TYR A 154 21.37 5.66 28.55
CA TYR A 154 20.36 6.69 28.81
C TYR A 154 21.02 8.07 28.88
N GLY A 155 20.57 9.02 28.05
CA GLY A 155 21.08 10.40 28.06
C GLY A 155 22.54 10.55 27.62
N SER A 156 23.17 9.50 27.07
CA SER A 156 24.55 9.57 26.60
C SER A 156 24.70 10.59 25.47
N HIS A 157 25.73 11.43 25.53
CA HIS A 157 25.96 12.50 24.55
C HIS A 157 27.38 12.39 23.96
N ALA A 158 27.49 11.90 22.73
CA ALA A 158 28.75 11.90 21.98
C ALA A 158 28.84 13.17 21.13
N VAL A 159 29.93 13.93 21.29
CA VAL A 159 30.20 15.18 20.58
C VAL A 159 31.63 15.13 20.03
N GLY A 160 31.80 14.36 18.97
CA GLY A 160 32.94 14.39 18.09
C GLY A 160 32.94 15.65 17.23
N SER A 161 34.11 16.01 16.71
CA SER A 161 34.27 17.28 16.00
C SER A 161 33.48 17.28 14.69
N ASP A 162 32.63 18.29 14.51
CA ASP A 162 32.02 18.60 13.21
C ASP A 162 33.15 18.86 12.20
N ASN A 163 33.28 17.92 11.28
CA ASN A 163 34.29 17.74 10.23
C ASN A 163 34.78 19.05 9.56
N THR A 164 35.63 19.82 10.25
CA THR A 164 36.27 21.03 9.72
C THR A 164 37.76 21.12 10.01
N ASN A 165 38.33 20.20 10.81
CA ASN A 165 39.76 20.20 11.08
C ASN A 165 40.31 18.78 11.27
N THR A 166 40.68 18.13 10.17
CA THR A 166 41.73 17.08 9.91
C THR A 166 42.15 16.03 10.96
N SER A 167 41.53 15.97 12.13
CA SER A 167 41.74 14.96 13.16
C SER A 167 40.48 14.12 13.23
N TRP A 168 40.62 12.81 13.05
CA TRP A 168 39.54 11.82 13.16
C TRP A 168 39.09 11.70 14.63
N ASN A 169 38.38 12.71 15.12
CA ASN A 169 37.85 12.76 16.48
C ASN A 169 36.50 12.05 16.56
N ASP A 170 36.53 10.74 16.31
CA ASP A 170 35.37 9.87 16.50
C ASP A 170 35.20 9.66 18.01
N THR A 171 34.03 10.01 18.56
CA THR A 171 33.77 9.93 19.99
C THR A 171 32.85 8.76 20.32
N ILE A 172 33.21 7.98 21.33
CA ILE A 172 32.33 6.97 21.91
C ILE A 172 31.92 7.43 23.31
N ALA A 173 30.63 7.72 23.49
CA ALA A 173 30.04 8.00 24.79
C ALA A 173 29.27 6.78 25.28
N ILE A 174 29.61 6.29 26.47
CA ILE A 174 28.93 5.17 27.11
C ILE A 174 28.53 5.60 28.52
N GLY A 175 27.25 5.52 28.87
CA GLY A 175 26.82 5.71 30.26
C GLY A 175 25.50 6.44 30.46
N TRP A 176 25.34 6.94 31.68
CA TRP A 176 24.20 7.74 32.14
C TRP A 176 24.68 9.17 32.44
N ASN A 177 24.04 10.17 31.85
CA ASN A 177 24.21 11.59 32.16
C ASN A 177 23.14 12.06 33.15
#